data_AF-A0A0N9HWS8-F1
#
_entry.id   AF-A0A0N9HWS8-F1
#
_cell.length_a   1.000
_cell.length_b   1.000
_cell.length_c   1.000
_cell.angle_alpha   90.00
_cell.angle_beta   90.00
_cell.angle_gamma   90.00
#
_symmetry.space_group_name_H-M   'P 1'
#
loop_
_entity.id
_entity.type
_entity.pdbx_description
1 polymer ?
#
loop_
_entity_poly.entity_id
_entity_poly.type
_entity_poly.pdbx_seq_one_letter_code
_entity_poly.pdbx_strand_id
1 'polypeptide(L)'
;MSGYAVVIDALRRSSTAANDLSTQLRAVDLDTPVSKLDTALPGTSAGPALTGLGELWRGAVQSISDAAAQFARDLGASADLYSTNETAAAADLRVPGDGMRPS
;
A
#
# COMPACT_ATOMS: atom_id res chain seq x y z
N MET A 1 24.96 -7.06 8.92
CA MET A 1 23.65 -7.14 8.22
C MET A 1 23.90 -7.57 6.79
N SER A 2 23.29 -8.67 6.34
CA SER A 2 23.39 -9.10 4.93
C SER A 2 22.64 -8.09 4.03
N GLY A 3 23.01 -7.98 2.76
CA GLY A 3 22.34 -7.08 1.81
C GLY A 3 20.83 -7.33 1.70
N TYR A 4 20.38 -8.57 1.94
CA TYR A 4 18.97 -8.94 1.91
C TYR A 4 18.15 -8.38 3.07
N ALA A 5 18.73 -8.26 4.27
CA ALA A 5 18.03 -7.66 5.41
C ALA A 5 17.64 -6.20 5.13
N VAL A 6 18.49 -5.44 4.44
CA VAL A 6 18.22 -4.05 4.04
C VAL A 6 17.07 -3.98 3.04
N VAL A 7 16.99 -4.93 2.10
CA VAL A 7 15.91 -5.01 1.12
C VAL A 7 14.59 -5.37 1.79
N ILE A 8 14.58 -6.33 2.73
CA ILE A 8 13.39 -6.71 3.50
C ILE A 8 12.85 -5.50 4.29
N ASP A 9 13.72 -4.74 4.96
CA ASP A 9 13.33 -3.54 5.69
C ASP A 9 12.83 -2.43 4.76
N ALA A 10 13.38 -2.31 3.55
CA ALA A 10 12.87 -1.38 2.55
C ALA A 10 11.46 -1.78 2.08
N LEU A 11 11.21 -3.07 1.82
CA LEU A 11 9.90 -3.57 1.42
C LEU A 11 8.84 -3.32 2.52
N ARG A 12 9.18 -3.57 3.79
CA ARG A 12 8.27 -3.33 4.93
C ARG A 12 7.92 -1.86 5.11
N ARG A 13 8.91 -0.96 5.01
CA ARG A 13 8.67 0.48 5.08
C ARG A 13 7.80 0.97 3.94
N SER A 14 8.06 0.51 2.72
CA SER A 14 7.25 0.85 1.55
C SER A 14 5.81 0.32 1.66
N SER A 15 5.63 -0.89 2.19
CA SER A 15 4.30 -1.46 2.48
C SER A 15 3.52 -0.58 3.45
N THR A 16 4.17 -0.16 4.55
CA THR A 16 3.57 0.73 5.56
C THR A 16 3.17 2.07 4.94
N ALA A 17 4.09 2.71 4.22
CA ALA A 17 3.84 4.00 3.58
C ALA A 17 2.70 3.94 2.55
N ALA A 18 2.60 2.85 1.78
CA ALA A 18 1.51 2.64 0.83
C ALA A 18 0.14 2.44 1.53
N ASN A 19 0.13 1.76 2.68
CA ASN A 19 -1.08 1.64 3.51
C ASN A 19 -1.50 2.98 4.13
N ASP A 20 -0.54 3.77 4.60
CA ASP A 20 -0.80 5.09 5.14
C ASP A 20 -1.37 6.02 4.07
N LEU A 21 -0.80 5.98 2.85
CA LEU A 21 -1.33 6.71 1.70
C LEU A 21 -2.77 6.29 1.39
N SER A 22 -3.06 4.98 1.35
CA SER A 22 -4.42 4.46 1.13
C SER A 22 -5.40 5.01 2.17
N THR A 23 -5.02 4.99 3.45
CA THR A 23 -5.82 5.52 4.57
C THR A 23 -6.06 7.02 4.42
N GLN A 24 -5.01 7.79 4.13
CA GLN A 24 -5.09 9.24 3.98
C GLN A 24 -5.97 9.64 2.80
N LEU A 25 -5.84 8.97 1.65
CA LEU A 25 -6.67 9.23 0.48
C LEU A 25 -8.16 9.00 0.78
N ARG A 26 -8.50 7.93 1.48
CA ARG A 26 -9.88 7.63 1.87
C ARG A 26 -10.49 8.66 2.83
N ALA A 27 -9.66 9.38 3.59
CA ALA A 27 -10.11 10.45 4.48
C ALA A 27 -10.45 11.76 3.73
N VAL A 28 -10.07 11.88 2.46
CA VAL A 28 -10.32 13.10 1.66
C VAL A 28 -11.75 13.09 1.12
N ASP A 29 -12.66 13.72 1.88
CA ASP A 29 -14.05 13.95 1.47
C ASP A 29 -14.20 15.28 0.73
N LEU A 30 -14.25 15.22 -0.61
CA LEU A 30 -14.65 16.35 -1.45
C LEU A 30 -16.11 16.29 -1.90
N ASP A 31 -16.83 15.22 -1.57
CA ASP A 31 -18.24 15.07 -1.95
C ASP A 31 -19.15 15.95 -1.09
N THR A 32 -18.88 16.02 0.22
CA THR A 32 -19.64 16.88 1.14
C THR A 32 -19.57 18.37 0.77
N PRO A 33 -18.40 18.96 0.44
CA PRO A 33 -18.33 20.33 -0.06
C PRO A 33 -19.09 20.53 -1.38
N VAL A 34 -18.97 19.57 -2.31
CA VAL A 34 -19.58 19.66 -3.66
C VAL A 34 -21.11 19.60 -3.60
N SER A 35 -21.67 18.71 -2.79
CA SER A 35 -23.12 18.62 -2.57
C SER A 35 -23.72 19.89 -1.91
N LYS A 36 -22.97 20.53 -1.02
CA LYS A 36 -23.34 21.84 -0.45
C LYS A 36 -23.37 22.95 -1.51
N LEU A 37 -22.44 22.92 -2.46
CA LEU A 37 -22.40 23.90 -3.56
C LEU A 37 -23.56 23.72 -4.55
N ASP A 38 -23.94 22.48 -4.87
CA ASP A 38 -25.12 22.19 -5.70
C ASP A 38 -26.40 22.75 -5.06
N THR A 39 -26.58 22.50 -3.76
CA THR A 39 -27.72 23.04 -2.99
C THR A 39 -27.75 24.57 -2.96
N ALA A 40 -26.59 25.23 -3.00
CA ALA A 40 -26.46 26.68 -2.99
C ALA A 40 -26.67 27.34 -4.37
N LEU A 41 -26.63 26.57 -5.46
CA LEU A 41 -26.73 27.06 -6.84
C LEU A 41 -27.89 26.42 -7.63
N PRO A 42 -29.13 26.44 -7.11
CA PRO A 42 -30.26 25.78 -7.75
C PRO A 42 -30.58 26.41 -9.11
N GLY A 43 -30.81 25.58 -10.12
CA GLY A 43 -31.20 26.01 -11.47
C GLY A 43 -30.06 26.53 -12.36
N THR A 44 -28.82 26.52 -11.86
CA THR A 44 -27.64 26.80 -12.70
C THR A 44 -27.20 25.53 -13.45
N SER A 45 -26.59 25.70 -14.62
CA SER A 45 -25.95 24.59 -15.34
C SER A 45 -24.78 23.95 -14.57
N ALA A 46 -24.32 24.60 -13.49
CA ALA A 46 -23.22 24.12 -12.66
C ALA A 46 -23.62 22.98 -11.72
N GLY A 47 -24.89 22.86 -11.32
CA GLY A 47 -25.34 21.82 -10.39
C GLY A 47 -25.05 20.39 -10.86
N PRO A 48 -25.53 19.97 -12.04
CA PRO A 48 -25.21 18.65 -12.61
C PRO A 48 -23.71 18.41 -12.84
N ALA A 49 -22.96 19.47 -13.20
CA ALA A 49 -21.52 19.39 -13.39
C ALA A 49 -20.77 19.17 -12.06
N LEU A 50 -21.24 19.79 -10.97
CA LEU A 50 -20.73 19.58 -9.62
C LEU A 50 -20.99 18.15 -9.16
N THR A 51 -22.20 17.61 -9.36
CA THR A 51 -22.50 16.21 -9.04
C THR A 51 -21.59 15.23 -9.79
N GLY A 52 -21.41 15.43 -11.11
CA GLY A 52 -20.49 14.61 -11.90
C GLY A 52 -19.03 14.71 -11.45
N LEU A 53 -18.59 15.88 -10.99
CA LEU A 53 -17.27 16.06 -10.40
C LEU A 53 -17.12 15.29 -9.09
N GLY A 54 -18.13 15.32 -8.21
CA GLY A 54 -18.15 14.58 -6.96
C GLY A 54 -18.03 13.06 -7.18
N GLU A 55 -18.77 12.52 -8.16
CA GLU A 55 -18.71 11.11 -8.54
C GLU A 55 -17.34 10.71 -9.11
N LEU A 56 -16.80 11.51 -10.04
CA LEU A 56 -15.47 11.30 -10.62
C LEU A 56 -14.38 11.30 -9.55
N TRP A 57 -14.46 12.25 -8.62
CA TRP A 57 -13.51 12.33 -7.51
C TRP A 57 -13.59 11.09 -6.61
N ARG A 58 -14.80 10.68 -6.22
CA ARG A 58 -15.02 9.51 -5.37
C ARG A 58 -14.44 8.25 -6.03
N GLY A 59 -14.69 8.07 -7.33
CA GLY A 59 -14.15 6.97 -8.11
C GLY A 59 -12.62 7.00 -8.20
N ALA A 60 -12.01 8.17 -8.41
CA ALA A 60 -10.56 8.33 -8.45
C ALA A 60 -9.90 8.01 -7.10
N VAL A 61 -10.43 8.56 -5.99
CA VAL A 61 -9.92 8.29 -4.64
C VAL A 61 -10.03 6.80 -4.30
N GLN A 62 -11.19 6.19 -4.58
CA GLN A 62 -11.41 4.76 -4.39
C GLN A 62 -10.34 3.95 -5.15
N SER A 63 -10.19 4.20 -6.45
CA SER A 63 -9.24 3.47 -7.32
C SER A 63 -7.80 3.60 -6.83
N ILE A 64 -7.34 4.81 -6.52
CA ILE A 64 -5.95 5.03 -6.08
C ILE A 64 -5.74 4.41 -4.70
N SER A 65 -6.70 4.54 -3.77
CA SER A 65 -6.59 3.96 -2.43
C SER A 65 -6.54 2.43 -2.47
N ASP A 66 -7.30 1.80 -3.36
CA ASP A 66 -7.34 0.35 -3.52
C ASP A 66 -6.05 -0.17 -4.17
N ALA A 67 -5.53 0.55 -5.17
CA ALA A 67 -4.24 0.25 -5.78
C ALA A 67 -3.08 0.37 -4.76
N ALA A 68 -3.08 1.43 -3.95
CA ALA A 68 -2.08 1.61 -2.90
C ALA A 68 -2.15 0.50 -1.84
N ALA A 69 -3.35 0.09 -1.42
CA ALA A 69 -3.53 -1.01 -0.48
C ALA A 69 -3.09 -2.36 -1.08
N GLN A 70 -3.35 -2.60 -2.37
CA GLN A 70 -2.87 -3.80 -3.05
C GLN A 70 -1.34 -3.82 -3.12
N PHE A 71 -0.73 -2.71 -3.53
CA PHE A 71 0.73 -2.58 -3.55
C PHE A 71 1.36 -2.79 -2.17
N ALA A 72 0.73 -2.27 -1.11
CA ALA A 72 1.15 -2.52 0.27
C ALA A 72 1.17 -4.01 0.62
N ARG A 73 0.11 -4.75 0.25
CA ARG A 73 0.01 -6.20 0.48
C ARG A 73 1.09 -6.96 -0.29
N ASP A 74 1.32 -6.63 -1.54
CA ASP A 74 2.30 -7.32 -2.39
C ASP A 74 3.73 -7.13 -1.88
N LEU A 75 4.07 -5.92 -1.41
CA LEU A 75 5.35 -5.63 -0.77
C LEU A 75 5.51 -6.38 0.56
N GLY A 76 4.46 -6.43 1.38
CA GLY A 76 4.47 -7.17 2.64
C GLY A 76 4.70 -8.67 2.42
N ALA A 77 3.94 -9.27 1.50
CA ALA A 77 4.09 -10.67 1.14
C ALA A 77 5.49 -10.98 0.58
N SER A 78 6.05 -10.08 -0.23
CA SER A 78 7.41 -10.21 -0.74
C SER A 78 8.44 -10.19 0.39
N ALA A 79 8.29 -9.29 1.36
CA ALA A 79 9.18 -9.22 2.52
C ALA A 79 9.14 -10.50 3.37
N ASP A 80 7.95 -11.08 3.55
CA ASP A 80 7.77 -12.32 4.32
C ASP A 80 8.40 -13.52 3.61
N LEU A 81 8.25 -13.60 2.28
CA LEU A 81 8.92 -14.63 1.46
C LEU A 81 10.44 -14.54 1.58
N TYR A 82 11.01 -13.34 1.41
CA TYR A 82 12.46 -13.15 1.55
C TYR A 82 12.95 -13.48 2.97
N SER A 83 12.21 -13.06 4.00
CA SER A 83 12.57 -13.34 5.40
C SER A 83 12.55 -14.84 5.72
N THR A 84 11.56 -15.57 5.19
CA THR A 84 11.43 -17.02 5.37
C THR A 84 12.58 -17.76 4.69
N ASN A 85 12.90 -17.38 3.46
CA ASN A 85 13.99 -17.97 2.70
C ASN A 85 15.36 -17.71 3.35
N GLU A 86 15.61 -16.51 3.87
CA GLU A 86 16.85 -16.20 4.60
C GLU A 86 16.95 -17.03 5.88
N THR A 87 15.85 -17.20 6.61
CA THR A 87 15.81 -18.01 7.84
C THR A 87 16.13 -19.48 7.54
N ALA A 88 15.55 -20.03 6.46
CA ALA A 88 15.80 -21.39 6.01
C ALA A 88 17.26 -21.57 5.57
N ALA A 89 17.79 -20.66 4.75
CA ALA A 89 19.19 -20.69 4.31
C ALA A 89 20.17 -20.59 5.50
N ALA A 90 19.89 -19.73 6.48
CA ALA A 90 20.71 -19.61 7.68
C ALA A 90 20.68 -20.86 8.56
N ALA A 91 19.54 -21.58 8.61
CA ALA A 91 19.44 -22.87 9.29
C ALA A 91 20.24 -23.95 8.55
N ASP A 92 20.06 -24.05 7.23
CA ASP A 92 20.76 -25.00 6.36
C ASP A 92 22.26 -24.78 6.29
N LEU A 93 22.76 -23.56 6.51
CA LEU A 93 24.20 -23.25 6.58
C LEU A 93 24.80 -23.50 7.97
N ARG A 94 23.98 -23.65 9.03
CA ARG A 94 24.48 -24.02 10.37
C ARG A 94 24.62 -25.53 10.54
N VAL A 95 23.77 -26.32 9.90
CA VAL A 95 23.82 -27.80 9.88
C VAL A 95 25.09 -28.42 9.23
N PRO A 96 25.75 -27.85 8.20
CA PRO A 96 26.91 -28.45 7.53
C PRO A 96 28.22 -28.26 8.32
N GLY A 97 28.23 -27.42 9.37
CA GLY A 97 29.41 -27.11 10.17
C GLY A 97 29.83 -28.21 11.17
N ASP A 98 28.93 -29.15 11.50
CA ASP A 98 29.18 -30.19 12.52
C ASP A 98 29.68 -31.53 11.96
N GLY A 99 29.83 -31.65 10.63
CA GLY A 99 30.07 -32.94 9.97
C GLY A 99 31.48 -33.20 9.39
N MET A 100 32.36 -32.19 9.29
CA MET A 100 33.66 -32.38 8.62
C MET A 100 34.74 -32.81 9.62
N ARG A 101 34.75 -34.09 10.02
CA ARG A 101 35.94 -34.72 10.61
C ARG A 101 36.86 -35.23 9.50
N PRO A 102 38.13 -34.78 9.42
CA PRO A 102 39.12 -35.42 8.56
C PRO A 102 39.60 -36.74 9.19
N SER A 103 39.62 -37.79 8.39
CA SER A 103 40.40 -39.02 8.60
C SER A 103 41.28 -39.24 7.39
#